data_AF-A0A938DZT4-F1
#
_entry.id   AF-A0A938DZT4-F1
#
_cell.length_a   1.000
_cell.length_b   1.000
_cell.length_c   1.000
_cell.angle_alpha   90.00
_cell.angle_beta   90.00
_cell.angle_gamma   90.00
#
_symmetry.space_group_name_H-M   'P 1'
#
loop_
_entity.id
_entity.type
_entity.pdbx_description
1 polymer ?
#
loop_
_entity_poly.entity_id
_entity_poly.type
_entity_poly.pdbx_seq_one_letter_code
_entity_poly.pdbx_strand_id
1 'polypeptide(L)'
;MRTYPATELPGVQMYNLYMREIPVSEARERLADVIDDVQANGGPIALTRRGKSVAVLVASDVFERMSLDAEDALDRAAVALAQDDDDFVPWDEVKAELGLA
;
A
#
# COMPACT_ATOMS: atom_id res chain seq x y z
N MET A 1 19.05 -0.80 -14.89
CA MET A 1 18.50 0.09 -13.85
C MET A 1 17.43 0.99 -14.47
N ARG A 2 16.16 0.61 -14.41
CA ARG A 2 15.06 1.41 -14.96
C ARG A 2 14.58 2.33 -13.84
N THR A 3 15.05 3.57 -13.84
CA THR A 3 14.57 4.59 -12.90
C THR A 3 13.13 4.94 -13.28
N TYR A 4 12.17 4.54 -12.44
CA TYR A 4 10.81 5.05 -12.54
C TYR A 4 10.81 6.44 -11.90
N PRO A 5 10.51 7.52 -12.65
CA PRO A 5 10.31 8.82 -12.03
C PRO A 5 9.09 8.72 -11.11
N ALA A 6 9.16 9.34 -9.93
CA ALA A 6 8.15 9.34 -8.87
C ALA A 6 6.76 9.90 -9.29
N THR A 7 6.55 10.18 -10.57
CA THR A 7 5.38 10.90 -11.12
C THR A 7 4.50 10.09 -12.05
N GLU A 8 4.80 8.84 -12.37
CA GLU A 8 4.00 8.05 -13.31
C GLU A 8 3.62 6.65 -12.78
N LEU A 9 2.98 6.62 -11.62
CA LEU A 9 2.05 5.54 -11.29
C LEU A 9 0.63 5.97 -11.71
N PRO A 10 0.14 5.61 -12.91
CA PRO A 10 -1.17 6.03 -13.39
C PRO A 10 -2.32 5.65 -12.44
N GLY A 11 -2.13 4.61 -11.62
CA GLY A 11 -3.06 4.23 -10.55
C GLY A 11 -3.19 5.30 -9.46
N VAL A 12 -2.08 5.82 -8.92
CA VAL A 12 -2.12 6.77 -7.78
C VAL A 12 -2.74 8.11 -8.16
N GLN A 13 -2.48 8.60 -9.38
CA GLN A 13 -3.11 9.82 -9.91
C GLN A 13 -4.62 9.64 -10.11
N MET A 14 -5.08 8.47 -10.58
CA MET A 14 -6.51 8.16 -10.66
C MET A 14 -7.15 8.04 -9.27
N TYR A 15 -6.47 7.41 -8.30
CA TYR A 15 -6.95 7.32 -6.91
C TYR A 15 -7.11 8.70 -6.26
N ASN A 16 -6.23 9.66 -6.56
CA ASN A 16 -6.36 11.05 -6.07
C ASN A 16 -7.47 11.84 -6.78
N LEU A 17 -7.75 11.57 -8.07
CA LEU A 17 -8.82 12.26 -8.82
C LEU A 17 -10.23 11.93 -8.33
N TYR A 18 -10.42 10.82 -7.62
CA TYR A 18 -11.69 10.41 -7.02
C TYR A 18 -11.71 10.48 -5.48
N MET A 19 -10.64 10.99 -4.85
CA MET A 19 -10.58 11.13 -3.39
C MET A 19 -11.49 12.27 -2.95
N ARG A 20 -12.63 11.92 -2.35
CA ARG A 20 -13.56 12.91 -1.79
C ARG A 20 -13.00 13.43 -0.47
N GLU A 21 -13.10 14.73 -0.23
CA GLU A 21 -12.74 15.34 1.04
C GLU A 21 -13.99 15.65 1.88
N ILE A 22 -13.95 15.33 3.18
CA ILE A 22 -15.03 15.63 4.11
C ILE A 22 -14.44 16.20 5.42
N PRO A 23 -14.95 17.31 5.97
CA PRO A 23 -14.55 17.79 7.29
C PRO A 23 -14.77 16.74 8.37
N VAL A 24 -13.84 16.64 9.33
CA VAL A 24 -13.96 15.74 10.50
C VAL A 24 -15.25 16.00 11.29
N SER A 25 -15.71 17.25 11.36
CA SER A 25 -16.99 17.59 12.02
C SER A 25 -18.18 16.93 11.35
N GLU A 26 -18.21 16.93 10.02
CA GLU A 26 -19.28 16.33 9.21
C GLU A 26 -19.20 14.80 9.24
N ALA A 27 -18.00 14.23 9.13
CA ALA A 27 -17.81 12.79 9.27
C ALA A 27 -18.26 12.26 10.65
N ARG A 28 -18.07 13.04 11.72
CA ARG A 28 -18.54 12.68 13.06
C ARG A 28 -20.07 12.64 13.17
N GLU A 29 -20.77 13.51 12.44
CA GLU A 29 -22.23 13.61 12.47
C GLU A 29 -22.92 12.48 11.71
N ARG A 30 -22.27 11.93 10.68
CA ARG A 30 -22.82 10.86 9.82
C ARG A 30 -21.82 9.73 9.58
N LEU A 31 -21.14 9.28 10.63
CA LEU A 31 -20.02 8.34 10.52
C LEU A 31 -20.44 7.01 9.86
N ALA A 32 -21.63 6.50 10.20
CA ALA A 32 -22.15 5.26 9.61
C ALA A 32 -22.29 5.39 8.09
N ASP A 33 -22.96 6.44 7.61
CA ASP A 33 -23.14 6.69 6.18
C ASP A 33 -21.79 6.86 5.45
N VAL A 34 -20.81 7.50 6.11
CA VAL A 34 -19.47 7.68 5.54
C VAL A 34 -18.71 6.35 5.43
N ILE A 35 -18.88 5.45 6.40
CA ILE A 35 -18.33 4.08 6.32
C ILE A 35 -19.01 3.30 5.20
N ASP A 36 -20.35 3.35 5.12
CA ASP A 36 -21.11 2.64 4.09
C ASP A 36 -20.75 3.15 2.68
N ASP A 37 -20.55 4.45 2.51
CA ASP A 37 -20.11 5.07 1.25
C ASP A 37 -18.72 4.56 0.82
N VAL A 38 -17.77 4.45 1.74
CA VAL A 38 -16.44 3.89 1.47
C VAL A 38 -16.52 2.42 1.05
N GLN A 39 -17.37 1.63 1.72
CA GLN A 39 -17.55 0.22 1.41
C GLN A 39 -18.26 0.01 0.06
N ALA A 40 -19.26 0.82 -0.25
CA ALA A 40 -20.08 0.68 -1.46
C ALA A 40 -19.36 1.18 -2.73
N ASN A 41 -18.66 2.33 -2.62
CA ASN A 41 -18.04 2.97 -3.77
C ASN A 41 -16.55 2.63 -3.91
N GLY A 42 -15.93 2.00 -2.89
CA GLY A 42 -14.52 1.57 -2.90
C GLY A 42 -13.51 2.71 -2.98
N GLY A 43 -13.98 3.97 -2.94
CA GLY A 43 -13.15 5.16 -3.06
C GLY A 43 -12.65 5.64 -1.70
N PRO A 44 -11.36 5.99 -1.56
CA PRO A 44 -10.82 6.54 -0.33
C PRO A 44 -11.41 7.94 -0.05
N ILE A 45 -11.64 8.24 1.23
CA ILE A 45 -12.17 9.53 1.68
C ILE A 45 -11.15 10.22 2.58
N ALA A 46 -10.73 11.43 2.22
CA ALA A 46 -9.88 12.26 3.06
C ALA A 46 -10.70 13.01 4.11
N LEU A 47 -10.36 12.83 5.37
CA LEU A 47 -10.93 13.57 6.48
C LEU A 47 -10.11 14.84 6.73
N THR A 48 -10.75 16.00 6.72
CA THR A 48 -10.05 17.29 6.82
C THR A 48 -10.32 18.03 8.13
N ARG A 49 -9.31 18.76 8.61
CA ARG A 49 -9.43 19.72 9.72
C ARG A 49 -8.87 21.06 9.26
N ARG A 50 -9.71 22.11 9.25
CA ARG A 50 -9.35 23.45 8.75
C ARG A 50 -8.82 23.41 7.30
N GLY A 51 -9.44 22.61 6.45
CA GLY A 51 -9.07 22.45 5.04
C GLY A 51 -7.78 21.66 4.78
N LYS A 52 -7.21 21.00 5.80
CA LYS A 52 -6.05 20.12 5.64
C LYS A 52 -6.46 18.67 5.89
N SER A 53 -6.10 17.75 5.01
CA SER A 53 -6.27 16.32 5.24
C SER A 53 -5.48 15.88 6.48
N VAL A 54 -6.13 15.15 7.39
CA VAL A 54 -5.54 14.66 8.65
C VAL A 54 -5.68 13.15 8.83
N ALA A 55 -6.57 12.51 8.08
CA ALA A 55 -6.75 11.07 8.05
C ALA A 55 -7.40 10.66 6.71
N VAL A 56 -7.29 9.38 6.35
CA VAL A 56 -7.99 8.80 5.20
C VAL A 56 -8.78 7.60 5.68
N LEU A 57 -10.05 7.53 5.29
CA LEU A 57 -10.88 6.36 5.46
C LEU A 57 -10.84 5.53 4.17
N VAL A 58 -10.56 4.25 4.31
CA VAL A 58 -10.52 3.26 3.24
C VAL A 58 -11.27 2.00 3.67
N ALA A 59 -11.73 1.21 2.70
CA ALA A 59 -12.29 -0.10 2.99
C ALA A 59 -11.21 -1.01 3.58
N SER A 60 -11.60 -1.91 4.50
CA SER A 60 -10.65 -2.74 5.24
C SER A 60 -9.84 -3.65 4.32
N ASP A 61 -10.50 -4.27 3.34
CA ASP A 61 -9.90 -5.15 2.34
C ASP A 61 -8.89 -4.40 1.46
N VAL A 62 -9.19 -3.15 1.10
CA VAL A 62 -8.27 -2.28 0.37
C VAL A 62 -7.03 -1.98 1.21
N PHE A 63 -7.20 -1.67 2.49
CA PHE A 63 -6.07 -1.44 3.40
C PHE A 63 -5.19 -2.69 3.54
N GLU A 64 -5.80 -3.84 3.77
CA GLU A 64 -5.09 -5.13 3.89
C GLU A 64 -4.28 -5.42 2.63
N ARG A 65 -4.89 -5.24 1.45
CA ARG A 65 -4.20 -5.43 0.17
C ARG A 65 -3.04 -4.45 -0.03
N MET A 66 -3.24 -3.16 0.30
CA MET A 66 -2.17 -2.17 0.24
C MET A 66 -1.00 -2.52 1.18
N SER A 67 -1.30 -3.08 2.35
CA SER A 67 -0.27 -3.53 3.31
C SER A 67 0.53 -4.70 2.75
N LEU A 68 -0.14 -5.71 2.21
CA LEU A 68 0.51 -6.87 1.58
C LEU A 68 1.35 -6.45 0.36
N ASP A 69 0.82 -5.61 -0.52
CA ASP A 69 1.56 -5.12 -1.68
C ASP A 69 2.82 -4.32 -1.28
N ALA A 70 2.78 -3.62 -0.14
CA ALA A 70 3.93 -2.91 0.41
C ALA A 70 4.99 -3.86 0.99
N GLU A 71 4.58 -4.90 1.70
CA GLU A 71 5.49 -5.95 2.18
C GLU A 71 6.18 -6.67 1.01
N ASP A 72 5.40 -7.10 0.00
CA ASP A 72 5.92 -7.72 -1.22
C ASP A 72 6.90 -6.81 -1.98
N ALA A 73 6.72 -5.49 -1.91
CA ALA A 73 7.65 -4.54 -2.51
C ALA A 73 8.98 -4.47 -1.73
N LEU A 74 8.93 -4.55 -0.40
CA LEU A 74 10.13 -4.57 0.45
C LEU A 74 10.92 -5.87 0.26
N ASP A 75 10.26 -7.02 0.21
CA ASP A 75 10.91 -8.30 -0.02
C ASP A 75 11.62 -8.35 -1.37
N ARG A 76 10.96 -7.86 -2.43
CA ARG A 76 11.59 -7.74 -3.76
C ARG A 76 12.79 -6.80 -3.75
N ALA A 77 12.72 -5.69 -3.01
CA ALA A 77 13.84 -4.77 -2.88
C ALA A 77 15.03 -5.42 -2.14
N ALA A 78 14.76 -6.20 -1.09
CA ALA A 78 15.79 -6.94 -0.35
C ALA A 78 16.46 -8.01 -1.22
N VAL A 79 15.69 -8.78 -2.00
CA VAL A 79 16.23 -9.76 -2.96
C VAL A 79 17.10 -9.08 -4.01
N ALA A 80 16.66 -7.94 -4.55
CA ALA A 80 17.45 -7.19 -5.53
C ALA A 80 18.78 -6.70 -4.95
N LEU A 81 18.78 -6.25 -3.70
CA LEU A 81 20.02 -5.83 -3.02
C LEU A 81 20.97 -7.02 -2.78
N ALA A 82 20.45 -8.16 -2.31
CA ALA A 82 21.26 -9.36 -2.10
C ALA A 82 21.86 -9.91 -3.40
N GLN A 83 21.20 -9.70 -4.55
CA GLN A 83 21.73 -10.05 -5.87
C GLN A 83 22.95 -9.23 -6.28
N ASP A 84 23.10 -8.01 -5.78
CA ASP A 84 24.25 -7.17 -6.09
C ASP A 84 25.52 -7.62 -5.33
N ASP A 85 25.39 -8.36 -4.23
CA ASP A 85 26.51 -8.78 -3.38
C ASP A 85 27.22 -10.07 -3.87
N ASP A 86 26.63 -10.80 -4.83
CA ASP A 86 27.14 -12.06 -5.43
C ASP A 86 27.57 -13.16 -4.41
N ASP A 87 27.06 -13.09 -3.18
CA ASP A 87 27.37 -13.99 -2.05
C ASP A 87 26.31 -15.09 -1.90
N PHE A 88 26.10 -15.86 -2.98
CA PHE A 88 25.06 -16.91 -3.03
C PHE A 88 25.61 -18.30 -2.70
N VAL A 89 24.89 -19.05 -1.86
CA VAL A 89 25.16 -20.48 -1.59
C VAL A 89 24.36 -21.37 -2.55
N PRO A 90 24.96 -22.36 -3.22
CA PRO A 90 24.25 -23.30 -4.07
C PRO A 90 23.18 -24.11 -3.32
N TRP A 91 22.04 -24.37 -3.96
CA TRP A 91 20.91 -25.08 -3.34
C TRP A 91 21.25 -26.49 -2.83
N ASP A 92 22.18 -27.19 -3.50
CA ASP A 92 22.63 -28.51 -3.07
C ASP A 92 23.43 -28.47 -1.76
N GLU A 93 24.22 -27.41 -1.53
CA GLU A 93 24.95 -27.20 -0.29
C GLU A 93 23.99 -26.86 0.86
N VAL A 94 22.99 -26.00 0.62
CA VAL A 94 21.94 -25.69 1.60
C VAL A 94 21.18 -26.95 2.02
N LYS A 95 20.80 -27.81 1.08
CA LYS A 95 20.11 -29.08 1.40
C LYS A 95 21.00 -30.02 2.22
N ALA A 96 22.29 -30.11 1.89
CA ALA A 96 23.22 -30.93 2.63
C ALA A 96 23.37 -30.45 4.08
N GLU A 97 23.47 -29.14 4.30
CA GLU A 97 23.54 -28.54 5.64
C GLU A 97 22.26 -28.76 6.46
N LEU A 98 21.09 -28.64 5.83
CA LEU A 98 19.80 -28.84 6.49
C LEU A 98 19.39 -30.32 6.64
N GLY A 99 20.19 -31.28 6.16
CA GLY A 99 19.88 -32.71 6.21
C GLY A 99 18.69 -33.11 5.32
N LEU A 100 18.45 -32.35 4.24
CA LEU A 100 17.36 -32.53 3.28
C LEU A 100 17.82 -33.23 1.98
N ALA A 101 19.00 -33.85 2.02
CA ALA A 101 19.64 -34.51 0.87
C ALA A 101 19.08 -35.91 0.57
#